data_AF-A0A1U7CRQ2-F1
#
_entry.id   AF-A0A1U7CRQ2-F1
#
_cell.length_a   1.000
_cell.length_b   1.000
_cell.length_c   1.000
_cell.angle_alpha   90.00
_cell.angle_beta   90.00
_cell.angle_gamma   90.00
#
_symmetry.space_group_name_H-M   'P 1'
#
loop_
_entity.id
_entity.type
_entity.pdbx_description
1 polymer ?
#
loop_
_entity_poly.entity_id
_entity_poly.type
_entity_poly.pdbx_seq_one_letter_code
_entity_poly.pdbx_strand_id
1 'polypeptide(L)'
;MRIWYPEAFCRPGSTDRDWKETVIPHETRQVEASSDGRRIRLRTTLEDGVVVDHDIRAGRDEVDFRLTSANPTAQASRAHWAQPCVRVAASTGVKPERDSETYLPKCFLFVEDRLSRMPTRPWATKARYTPGQVWRPEHVDRADVNPRPLSSLVPSNGLIGCFSADGKQILATAWEPYQELFQGVIVCLHSDFRIGGLKPGETKTIRGRLYLTGADVESLVKRYESDFPEHRARRN
;
A
#
# COMPACT_ATOMS: atom_id res chain seq x y z
N MET A 1 -15.94 0.48 -7.23
CA MET A 1 -14.76 1.00 -6.50
C MET A 1 -13.69 1.37 -7.51
N ARG A 2 -13.06 2.55 -7.41
CA ARG A 2 -11.98 2.99 -8.30
C ARG A 2 -10.68 2.99 -7.50
N ILE A 3 -9.68 2.21 -7.93
CA ILE A 3 -8.36 2.16 -7.30
C ILE A 3 -7.41 3.01 -8.15
N TRP A 4 -6.59 3.86 -7.52
CA TRP A 4 -5.54 4.59 -8.22
C TRP A 4 -4.25 3.77 -8.04
N TYR A 5 -3.80 3.14 -9.13
CA TYR A 5 -2.78 2.10 -9.05
C TYR A 5 -1.76 2.15 -10.20
N PRO A 6 -0.44 2.16 -9.89
CA PRO A 6 0.16 2.74 -8.68
C PRO A 6 0.08 4.29 -8.73
N GLU A 7 -0.15 4.93 -7.59
CA GLU A 7 -0.23 6.41 -7.48
C GLU A 7 1.13 7.09 -7.62
N ALA A 8 2.19 6.51 -7.04
CA ALA A 8 3.52 7.09 -7.05
C ALA A 8 4.62 6.03 -6.89
N PHE A 9 5.82 6.32 -7.41
CA PHE A 9 7.09 5.68 -7.07
C PHE A 9 7.99 6.68 -6.35
N CYS A 10 8.67 6.28 -5.28
CA CYS A 10 9.31 7.21 -4.36
C CYS A 10 10.79 6.88 -4.14
N ARG A 11 11.60 7.93 -4.00
CA ARG A 11 13.04 7.88 -3.66
C ARG A 11 13.25 7.64 -2.15
N PRO A 12 14.41 7.13 -1.70
CA PRO A 12 14.66 6.96 -0.27
C PRO A 12 14.77 8.29 0.48
N GLY A 13 14.57 8.26 1.79
CA GLY A 13 14.75 9.40 2.69
C GLY A 13 13.61 10.41 2.52
N SER A 14 12.37 9.90 2.55
CA SER A 14 11.15 10.64 2.16
C SER A 14 10.54 11.48 3.28
N THR A 15 10.80 11.19 4.55
CA THR A 15 10.00 11.69 5.69
C THR A 15 9.98 13.22 5.82
N ASP A 16 11.09 13.89 5.51
CA ASP A 16 11.21 15.36 5.59
C ASP A 16 11.40 16.02 4.22
N ARG A 17 11.30 15.25 3.14
CA ARG A 17 11.48 15.72 1.76
C ARG A 17 10.18 16.27 1.17
N ASP A 18 10.29 17.25 0.28
CA ASP A 18 9.15 17.70 -0.50
C ASP A 18 8.57 16.56 -1.35
N TRP A 19 7.23 16.43 -1.38
CA TRP A 19 6.58 15.36 -2.14
C TRP A 19 6.99 15.34 -3.61
N LYS A 20 7.18 16.51 -4.23
CA LYS A 20 7.60 16.59 -5.64
C LYS A 20 9.03 16.11 -5.88
N GLU A 21 9.90 16.22 -4.88
CA GLU A 21 11.27 15.70 -4.92
C GLU A 21 11.33 14.22 -4.53
N THR A 22 10.36 13.76 -3.74
CA THR A 22 10.21 12.35 -3.35
C THR A 22 9.78 11.48 -4.53
N VAL A 23 8.81 11.93 -5.33
CA VAL A 23 8.22 11.12 -6.40
C VAL A 23 9.12 11.08 -7.64
N ILE A 24 9.28 9.89 -8.21
CA ILE A 24 9.89 9.65 -9.53
C ILE A 24 8.74 9.69 -10.54
N PRO A 25 8.79 10.56 -11.56
CA PRO A 25 7.80 10.56 -12.62
C PRO A 25 7.73 9.20 -13.31
N HIS A 26 6.53 8.77 -13.67
CA HIS A 26 6.31 7.48 -14.32
C HIS A 26 5.14 7.56 -15.31
N GLU A 27 5.16 6.65 -16.28
CA GLU A 27 4.06 6.43 -17.21
C GLU A 27 3.63 4.97 -17.14
N THR A 28 2.33 4.73 -16.98
CA THR A 28 1.74 3.38 -16.99
C THR A 28 0.88 3.19 -18.22
N ARG A 29 1.11 2.08 -18.93
CA ARG A 29 0.32 1.67 -20.10
C ARG A 29 -0.25 0.28 -19.89
N GLN A 30 -1.46 0.06 -20.40
CA GLN A 30 -2.01 -1.29 -20.53
C GLN A 30 -1.30 -2.02 -21.65
N VAL A 31 -0.80 -3.22 -21.34
CA VAL A 31 -0.15 -4.13 -22.30
C VAL A 31 -1.16 -5.15 -22.83
N GLU A 32 -1.98 -5.69 -21.93
CA GLU A 32 -2.91 -6.77 -22.24
C GLU A 32 -4.11 -6.68 -21.29
N ALA A 33 -5.29 -7.04 -21.76
CA ALA A 33 -6.45 -7.30 -20.91
C ALA A 33 -7.17 -8.54 -21.42
N SER A 34 -7.55 -9.44 -20.52
CA SER A 34 -8.31 -10.64 -20.89
C SER A 34 -9.74 -10.27 -21.28
N SER A 35 -10.32 -11.03 -22.22
CA SER A 35 -11.69 -10.81 -22.71
C SER A 35 -12.76 -11.01 -21.63
N ASP A 36 -12.47 -11.80 -20.61
CA ASP A 36 -13.36 -12.02 -19.46
C ASP A 36 -13.25 -10.92 -18.38
N GLY A 37 -12.38 -9.93 -18.58
CA GLY A 37 -12.14 -8.83 -17.65
C GLY A 37 -11.48 -9.23 -16.32
N ARG A 38 -10.99 -10.47 -16.19
CA ARG A 38 -10.39 -10.98 -14.94
C ARG A 38 -8.89 -10.80 -14.83
N ARG A 39 -8.20 -10.41 -15.91
CA ARG A 39 -6.76 -10.15 -15.90
C ARG A 39 -6.42 -8.90 -16.69
N ILE A 40 -5.55 -8.09 -16.13
CA ILE A 40 -4.93 -6.97 -16.83
C ILE A 40 -3.42 -7.02 -16.60
N ARG A 41 -2.66 -6.77 -17.67
CA ARG A 41 -1.22 -6.56 -17.59
C ARG A 41 -0.91 -5.10 -17.91
N LEU A 42 -0.17 -4.48 -17.01
CA LEU A 42 0.29 -3.11 -17.15
C LEU A 42 1.80 -3.10 -17.20
N ARG A 43 2.36 -2.11 -17.88
CA ARG A 43 3.78 -1.77 -17.81
C ARG A 43 3.91 -0.33 -17.38
N THR A 44 4.67 -0.11 -16.32
CA THR A 44 5.07 1.21 -15.86
C THR A 44 6.54 1.44 -16.19
N THR A 45 6.86 2.60 -16.76
CA THR A 45 8.23 3.04 -16.98
C THR A 45 8.49 4.29 -16.14
N LEU A 46 9.52 4.27 -15.31
CA LEU A 46 9.94 5.39 -14.49
C LEU A 46 10.90 6.28 -15.30
N GLU A 47 10.99 7.56 -14.94
CA GLU A 47 11.89 8.54 -15.57
C GLU A 47 13.37 8.11 -15.50
N ASP A 48 13.76 7.39 -14.45
CA ASP A 48 15.12 6.86 -14.29
C ASP A 48 15.36 5.55 -15.06
N GLY A 49 14.39 5.10 -15.86
CA GLY A 49 14.49 3.96 -16.76
C GLY A 49 14.08 2.61 -16.18
N VAL A 50 13.70 2.53 -14.90
CA VAL A 50 13.14 1.30 -14.33
C VAL A 50 11.83 0.94 -15.02
N VAL A 51 11.65 -0.35 -15.28
CA VAL A 51 10.43 -0.91 -15.86
C VAL A 51 9.77 -1.81 -14.81
N VAL A 52 8.49 -1.57 -14.55
CA VAL A 52 7.67 -2.38 -13.65
C VAL A 52 6.54 -3.02 -14.44
N ASP A 53 6.59 -4.34 -14.57
CA ASP A 53 5.52 -5.12 -15.15
C ASP A 53 4.56 -5.58 -14.05
N HIS A 54 3.26 -5.37 -14.28
CA HIS A 54 2.18 -5.73 -13.37
C HIS A 54 1.30 -6.79 -14.04
N ASP A 55 1.04 -7.90 -13.35
CA ASP A 55 0.01 -8.89 -13.70
C ASP A 55 -1.03 -8.88 -12.57
N ILE A 56 -2.22 -8.39 -12.88
CA ILE A 56 -3.28 -8.15 -11.91
C ILE A 56 -4.46 -9.05 -12.26
N ARG A 57 -4.92 -9.85 -11.30
CA ARG A 57 -5.95 -10.87 -11.51
C ARG A 57 -7.07 -10.74 -10.51
N ALA A 58 -8.30 -10.59 -10.99
CA ALA A 58 -9.49 -10.61 -10.17
C ALA A 58 -9.88 -12.06 -9.84
N GLY A 59 -9.94 -12.37 -8.55
CA GLY A 59 -10.53 -13.58 -8.01
C GLY A 59 -12.03 -13.41 -7.72
N ARG A 60 -12.60 -14.35 -6.96
CA ARG A 60 -14.00 -14.27 -6.52
C ARG A 60 -14.22 -13.16 -5.50
N ASP A 61 -13.30 -13.02 -4.56
CA ASP A 61 -13.37 -12.17 -3.38
C ASP A 61 -12.01 -11.52 -3.08
N GLU A 62 -11.15 -11.44 -4.10
CA GLU A 62 -9.81 -10.86 -4.00
C GLU A 62 -9.35 -10.27 -5.34
N VAL A 63 -8.26 -9.52 -5.28
CA VAL A 63 -7.41 -9.19 -6.43
C VAL A 63 -5.97 -9.57 -6.09
N ASP A 64 -5.36 -10.40 -6.94
CA ASP A 64 -3.93 -10.76 -6.88
C ASP A 64 -3.12 -9.77 -7.70
N PHE A 65 -2.00 -9.29 -7.13
CA PHE A 65 -1.05 -8.44 -7.81
C PHE A 65 0.32 -9.13 -7.83
N ARG A 66 0.89 -9.30 -9.03
CA ARG A 66 2.24 -9.80 -9.24
C ARG A 66 3.05 -8.79 -10.02
N LEU A 67 4.15 -8.35 -9.45
CA LEU A 67 4.98 -7.29 -10.01
C LEU A 67 6.40 -7.81 -10.23
N THR A 68 6.98 -7.40 -11.34
CA THR A 68 8.41 -7.54 -11.61
C THR A 68 8.98 -6.16 -11.90
N SER A 69 9.88 -5.69 -11.05
CA SER A 69 10.58 -4.42 -11.20
C SER A 69 12.00 -4.69 -11.68
N ALA A 70 12.36 -4.17 -12.84
CA ALA A 70 13.65 -4.39 -13.48
C ALA A 70 14.33 -3.06 -13.79
N ASN A 71 15.63 -2.98 -13.53
CA ASN A 71 16.47 -1.87 -13.93
C ASN A 71 17.35 -2.28 -15.13
N PRO A 72 16.92 -2.01 -16.38
CA PRO A 72 17.70 -2.34 -17.56
C PRO A 72 18.86 -1.36 -17.83
N THR A 73 19.00 -0.31 -17.02
CA THR A 73 19.97 0.75 -17.26
C THR A 73 21.35 0.42 -16.67
N ALA A 74 22.34 1.26 -17.00
CA ALA A 74 23.69 1.18 -16.41
C ALA A 74 23.83 1.90 -15.06
N GLN A 75 22.79 2.60 -14.59
CA GLN A 75 22.82 3.38 -13.35
C GLN A 75 21.95 2.73 -12.28
N ALA A 76 22.35 2.82 -11.02
CA ALA A 76 21.50 2.36 -9.93
C ALA A 76 20.27 3.27 -9.81
N SER A 77 19.08 2.67 -9.79
CA SER A 77 17.82 3.38 -9.58
C SER A 77 17.58 3.59 -8.09
N ARG A 78 17.02 4.76 -7.77
CA ARG A 78 16.57 5.14 -6.44
C ARG A 78 15.09 4.84 -6.21
N ALA A 79 14.42 4.09 -7.09
CA ALA A 79 13.04 3.65 -6.87
C ALA A 79 12.97 2.71 -5.66
N HIS A 80 12.49 3.24 -4.54
CA HIS A 80 12.66 2.62 -3.23
C HIS A 80 11.37 2.02 -2.69
N TRP A 81 10.24 2.67 -2.93
CA TRP A 81 8.91 2.21 -2.57
C TRP A 81 7.86 2.84 -3.47
N ALA A 82 6.63 2.36 -3.43
CA ALA A 82 5.55 2.88 -4.27
C ALA A 82 4.18 2.73 -3.59
N GLN A 83 3.24 3.58 -4.00
CA GLN A 83 1.94 3.74 -3.34
C GLN A 83 0.78 3.13 -4.14
N PRO A 84 0.24 1.96 -3.73
CA PRO A 84 -1.04 1.48 -4.23
C PRO A 84 -2.19 2.13 -3.45
N CYS A 85 -2.83 3.13 -4.05
CA CYS A 85 -3.86 3.95 -3.40
C CYS A 85 -5.25 3.31 -3.52
N VAL A 86 -5.71 2.69 -2.43
CA VAL A 86 -7.02 2.04 -2.38
C VAL A 86 -8.06 3.04 -1.89
N ARG A 87 -8.90 3.57 -2.79
CA ARG A 87 -10.01 4.47 -2.43
C ARG A 87 -11.11 3.68 -1.71
N VAL A 88 -11.48 4.13 -0.52
CA VAL A 88 -12.42 3.41 0.35
C VAL A 88 -13.76 4.11 0.55
N ALA A 89 -13.93 5.33 0.04
CA ALA A 89 -15.14 6.15 0.23
C ALA A 89 -16.46 5.40 -0.05
N ALA A 90 -16.54 4.72 -1.21
CA ALA A 90 -17.72 3.95 -1.58
C ALA A 90 -17.99 2.78 -0.63
N SER A 91 -16.94 2.08 -0.19
CA SER A 91 -17.05 0.94 0.72
C SER A 91 -17.51 1.40 2.10
N THR A 92 -16.94 2.49 2.62
CA THR A 92 -17.25 3.02 3.96
C THR A 92 -18.52 3.87 4.00
N GLY A 93 -19.13 4.16 2.84
CA GLY A 93 -20.36 4.96 2.74
C GLY A 93 -20.16 6.44 3.02
N VAL A 94 -18.97 6.98 2.76
CA VAL A 94 -18.67 8.41 2.93
C VAL A 94 -18.42 9.10 1.59
N LYS A 95 -18.44 10.44 1.59
CA LYS A 95 -18.07 11.22 0.40
C LYS A 95 -16.55 11.18 0.17
N PRO A 96 -16.08 11.17 -1.09
CA PRO A 96 -14.66 11.15 -1.42
C PRO A 96 -14.01 12.54 -1.27
N GLU A 97 -14.11 13.13 -0.08
CA GLU A 97 -13.60 14.46 0.24
C GLU A 97 -12.11 14.41 0.60
N ARG A 98 -11.33 15.32 0.01
CA ARG A 98 -9.91 15.46 0.35
C ARG A 98 -9.77 15.84 1.83
N ASP A 99 -8.73 15.33 2.47
CA ASP A 99 -8.37 15.59 3.86
C ASP A 99 -9.44 15.15 4.89
N SER A 100 -10.46 14.40 4.47
CA SER A 100 -11.54 13.92 5.34
C SER A 100 -11.09 12.75 6.20
N GLU A 101 -11.40 12.79 7.49
CA GLU A 101 -11.18 11.70 8.46
C GLU A 101 -12.48 10.94 8.81
N THR A 102 -13.59 11.26 8.13
CA THR A 102 -14.92 10.70 8.44
C THR A 102 -15.01 9.18 8.27
N TYR A 103 -14.11 8.59 7.48
CA TYR A 103 -14.03 7.15 7.24
C TYR A 103 -13.20 6.39 8.28
N LEU A 104 -12.35 7.08 9.06
CA LEU A 104 -11.44 6.43 10.01
C LEU A 104 -12.14 5.50 11.00
N PRO A 105 -13.33 5.81 11.56
CA PRO A 105 -14.03 4.90 12.45
C PRO A 105 -14.40 3.55 11.82
N LYS A 106 -14.33 3.43 10.48
CA LYS A 106 -14.53 2.19 9.72
C LYS A 106 -13.23 1.46 9.41
N CYS A 107 -12.07 2.09 9.59
CA CYS A 107 -10.75 1.55 9.27
C CYS A 107 -10.10 0.80 10.43
N PHE A 108 -9.12 -0.03 10.09
CA PHE A 108 -8.32 -0.78 11.05
C PHE A 108 -6.94 -1.11 10.51
N LEU A 109 -6.02 -1.37 11.44
CA LEU A 109 -4.73 -2.05 11.23
C LEU A 109 -4.48 -2.96 12.44
N PHE A 110 -3.35 -3.68 12.46
CA PHE A 110 -2.98 -4.54 13.58
C PHE A 110 -1.84 -3.94 14.40
N VAL A 111 -2.05 -3.79 15.71
CA VAL A 111 -1.04 -3.36 16.69
C VAL A 111 -1.10 -4.37 17.83
N GLU A 112 0.06 -4.83 18.30
CA GLU A 112 0.15 -5.88 19.33
C GLU A 112 -0.70 -7.13 18.98
N ASP A 113 -0.71 -7.50 17.70
CA ASP A 113 -1.45 -8.63 17.12
C ASP A 113 -2.97 -8.55 17.28
N ARG A 114 -3.48 -7.36 17.60
CA ARG A 114 -4.91 -7.09 17.74
C ARG A 114 -5.36 -6.09 16.70
N LEU A 115 -6.57 -6.33 16.20
CA LEU A 115 -7.24 -5.35 15.36
C LEU A 115 -7.44 -4.06 16.17
N SER A 116 -6.89 -2.97 15.67
CA SER A 116 -6.99 -1.64 16.24
C SER A 116 -7.77 -0.74 15.28
N ARG A 117 -8.89 -0.19 15.77
CA ARG A 117 -9.71 0.77 15.01
C ARG A 117 -8.99 2.11 14.91
N MET A 118 -9.23 2.82 13.81
CA MET A 118 -8.73 4.20 13.66
C MET A 118 -9.75 5.23 14.19
N PRO A 119 -9.29 6.39 14.67
CA PRO A 119 -7.89 6.73 14.92
C PRO A 119 -7.30 5.90 16.07
N THR A 120 -6.05 5.45 15.91
CA THR A 120 -5.30 4.76 16.97
C THR A 120 -4.87 5.74 18.06
N ARG A 121 -4.53 5.25 19.26
CA ARG A 121 -3.94 6.07 20.33
C ARG A 121 -2.55 5.54 20.70
N PRO A 122 -1.50 6.38 20.70
CA PRO A 122 -1.52 7.80 20.32
C PRO A 122 -1.77 8.03 18.81
N TRP A 123 -2.23 9.24 18.46
CA TRP A 123 -2.38 9.72 17.08
C TRP A 123 -1.37 10.84 16.85
N ALA A 124 -0.57 10.75 15.78
CA ALA A 124 0.44 11.76 15.50
C ALA A 124 -0.20 12.92 14.72
N THR A 125 0.25 14.14 14.99
CA THR A 125 -0.35 15.35 14.41
C THR A 125 0.68 16.29 13.78
N LYS A 126 1.96 15.92 13.82
CA LYS A 126 3.07 16.74 13.36
C LYS A 126 3.88 16.00 12.30
N ALA A 127 4.06 16.65 11.15
CA ALA A 127 4.96 16.27 10.07
C ALA A 127 5.05 17.43 9.07
N ARG A 128 5.81 17.24 7.98
CA ARG A 128 5.89 18.20 6.88
C ARG A 128 4.52 18.49 6.24
N TYR A 129 3.71 17.46 6.03
CA TYR A 129 2.34 17.61 5.51
C TYR A 129 1.31 17.04 6.48
N THR A 130 0.17 17.71 6.60
CA THR A 130 -1.00 17.24 7.34
C THR A 130 -2.27 17.46 6.49
N PRO A 131 -3.36 16.71 6.71
CA PRO A 131 -3.54 15.57 7.63
C PRO A 131 -2.95 14.27 7.07
N GLY A 132 -3.28 13.11 7.64
CA GLY A 132 -2.74 11.79 7.29
C GLY A 132 -2.09 11.10 8.48
N GLN A 133 -1.84 9.79 8.37
CA GLN A 133 -1.16 9.03 9.43
C GLN A 133 -0.41 7.84 8.83
N VAL A 134 0.86 7.73 9.19
CA VAL A 134 1.79 6.69 8.72
C VAL A 134 2.12 5.74 9.87
N TRP A 135 2.14 4.43 9.58
CA TRP A 135 2.66 3.40 10.45
C TRP A 135 3.77 2.64 9.74
N ARG A 136 4.95 2.64 10.35
CA ARG A 136 6.16 2.09 9.76
C ARG A 136 6.48 0.73 10.40
N PRO A 137 6.75 -0.33 9.62
CA PRO A 137 7.29 -1.59 10.15
C PRO A 137 8.71 -1.40 10.70
N GLU A 138 9.11 -2.24 11.66
CA GLU A 138 10.37 -2.08 12.41
C GLU A 138 11.62 -2.02 11.53
N HIS A 139 11.65 -2.81 10.46
CA HIS A 139 12.80 -2.95 9.57
C HIS A 139 12.96 -1.80 8.55
N VAL A 140 12.03 -0.85 8.48
CA VAL A 140 12.11 0.32 7.59
C VAL A 140 12.69 1.49 8.37
N ASP A 141 13.50 2.32 7.72
CA ASP A 141 14.07 3.51 8.36
C ASP A 141 12.96 4.54 8.61
N ARG A 142 12.95 5.15 9.81
CA ARG A 142 12.00 6.21 10.18
C ARG A 142 12.16 7.47 9.32
N ALA A 143 13.33 7.70 8.74
CA ALA A 143 13.58 8.79 7.80
C ALA A 143 13.14 8.45 6.36
N ASP A 144 12.71 7.22 6.09
CA ASP A 144 12.34 6.71 4.77
C ASP A 144 10.85 6.35 4.65
N VAL A 145 9.97 7.21 5.13
CA VAL A 145 8.51 7.00 5.00
C VAL A 145 7.81 8.23 4.46
N ASN A 146 6.52 8.13 4.16
CA ASN A 146 5.74 9.24 3.64
C ASN A 146 5.85 10.46 4.58
N PRO A 147 5.99 11.69 4.05
CA PRO A 147 6.20 12.94 4.82
C PRO A 147 4.97 13.44 5.61
N ARG A 148 4.16 12.52 6.11
CA ARG A 148 2.92 12.71 6.87
C ARG A 148 3.15 12.26 8.33
N PRO A 149 2.24 12.59 9.27
CA PRO A 149 2.44 12.26 10.69
C PRO A 149 2.80 10.79 10.89
N LEU A 150 3.97 10.55 11.47
CA LEU A 150 4.48 9.22 11.74
C LEU A 150 4.07 8.77 13.14
N SER A 151 3.28 7.71 13.20
CA SER A 151 2.88 7.08 14.46
C SER A 151 4.10 6.54 15.22
N SER A 152 4.04 6.61 16.55
CA SER A 152 4.97 5.87 17.41
C SER A 152 4.62 4.39 17.52
N LEU A 153 3.41 3.99 17.11
CA LEU A 153 2.99 2.60 17.09
C LEU A 153 3.60 1.88 15.89
N VAL A 154 4.13 0.69 16.15
CA VAL A 154 4.64 -0.22 15.12
C VAL A 154 3.51 -1.18 14.73
N PRO A 155 3.14 -1.28 13.44
CA PRO A 155 2.12 -2.22 13.02
C PRO A 155 2.69 -3.65 13.14
N SER A 156 1.88 -4.57 13.64
CA SER A 156 2.25 -5.98 13.79
C SER A 156 2.51 -6.66 12.45
N ASN A 157 1.92 -6.15 11.37
CA ASN A 157 2.01 -6.73 10.03
C ASN A 157 1.62 -5.69 8.95
N GLY A 158 1.70 -6.08 7.68
CA GLY A 158 1.41 -5.23 6.52
C GLY A 158 -0.07 -5.16 6.09
N LEU A 159 -1.02 -5.62 6.90
CA LEU A 159 -2.46 -5.62 6.60
C LEU A 159 -3.17 -4.38 7.15
N ILE A 160 -3.88 -3.68 6.28
CA ILE A 160 -4.72 -2.52 6.61
C ILE A 160 -6.03 -2.61 5.84
N GLY A 161 -7.13 -2.16 6.44
CA GLY A 161 -8.44 -2.25 5.80
C GLY A 161 -9.54 -1.42 6.44
N CYS A 162 -10.75 -1.60 5.92
CA CYS A 162 -11.96 -1.00 6.45
C CYS A 162 -13.15 -1.95 6.37
N PHE A 163 -14.11 -1.76 7.26
CA PHE A 163 -15.42 -2.38 7.17
C PHE A 163 -16.33 -1.53 6.28
N SER A 164 -17.28 -2.18 5.62
CA SER A 164 -18.31 -1.50 4.85
C SER A 164 -19.19 -0.58 5.72
N ALA A 165 -19.97 0.29 5.07
CA ALA A 165 -20.91 1.20 5.73
C ALA A 165 -21.84 0.45 6.70
N ASP A 166 -22.36 -0.71 6.29
CA ASP A 166 -23.23 -1.59 7.08
C ASP A 166 -22.47 -2.57 8.00
N GLY A 167 -21.14 -2.58 7.93
CA GLY A 167 -20.28 -3.45 8.74
C GLY A 167 -20.26 -4.92 8.34
N LYS A 168 -20.87 -5.30 7.20
CA LYS A 168 -21.00 -6.72 6.79
C LYS A 168 -19.85 -7.23 5.91
N GLN A 169 -19.05 -6.33 5.34
CA GLN A 169 -17.93 -6.67 4.46
C GLN A 169 -16.65 -6.01 4.93
N ILE A 170 -15.52 -6.59 4.55
CA ILE A 170 -14.18 -6.01 4.73
C ILE A 170 -13.53 -5.80 3.37
N LEU A 171 -12.95 -4.62 3.19
CA LEU A 171 -11.98 -4.30 2.15
C LEU A 171 -10.62 -4.14 2.83
N ALA A 172 -9.62 -4.94 2.45
CA ALA A 172 -8.28 -4.85 3.03
C ALA A 172 -7.19 -5.03 1.97
N THR A 173 -6.00 -4.50 2.22
CA THR A 173 -4.85 -4.57 1.31
C THR A 173 -3.58 -4.93 2.06
N ALA A 174 -2.69 -5.66 1.39
CA ALA A 174 -1.37 -6.02 1.90
C ALA A 174 -0.38 -6.28 0.76
N TRP A 175 0.91 -6.05 1.03
CA TRP A 175 2.01 -6.26 0.10
C TRP A 175 3.22 -6.92 0.78
N GLU A 176 4.05 -7.62 0.00
CA GLU A 176 5.40 -8.03 0.39
C GLU A 176 6.36 -7.80 -0.79
N PRO A 177 7.53 -7.18 -0.53
CA PRO A 177 7.87 -6.41 0.67
C PRO A 177 6.96 -5.19 0.84
N TYR A 178 6.66 -4.79 2.08
CA TYR A 178 5.94 -3.53 2.36
C TYR A 178 6.84 -2.48 3.04
N GLN A 179 6.61 -1.22 2.70
CA GLN A 179 7.29 -0.04 3.18
C GLN A 179 6.61 0.54 4.41
N GLU A 180 5.29 0.74 4.33
CA GLU A 180 4.50 1.40 5.36
C GLU A 180 3.01 1.10 5.19
N LEU A 181 2.24 1.35 6.24
CA LEU A 181 0.80 1.50 6.16
C LEU A 181 0.46 2.98 6.27
N PHE A 182 -0.45 3.45 5.43
CA PHE A 182 -0.78 4.87 5.39
C PHE A 182 -2.28 5.12 5.27
N GLN A 183 -2.77 6.02 6.12
CA GLN A 183 -4.07 6.66 6.03
C GLN A 183 -3.93 7.86 5.09
N GLY A 184 -4.40 7.69 3.86
CA GLY A 184 -4.22 8.71 2.83
C GLY A 184 -5.22 9.85 2.90
N VAL A 185 -4.93 10.90 2.12
CA VAL A 185 -5.62 12.20 2.20
C VAL A 185 -6.76 12.37 1.22
N ILE A 186 -7.15 11.31 0.53
CA ILE A 186 -8.27 11.33 -0.41
C ILE A 186 -9.28 10.23 -0.06
N VAL A 187 -9.48 9.92 1.22
CA VAL A 187 -10.33 8.80 1.66
C VAL A 187 -9.82 7.49 1.05
N CYS A 188 -8.59 7.14 1.42
CA CYS A 188 -7.88 5.98 0.92
C CYS A 188 -7.01 5.32 2.01
N LEU A 189 -6.74 4.04 1.80
CA LEU A 189 -5.81 3.27 2.61
C LEU A 189 -4.69 2.75 1.73
N HIS A 190 -3.51 2.65 2.32
CA HIS A 190 -2.28 2.29 1.67
C HIS A 190 -1.58 1.20 2.48
N SER A 191 -1.16 0.15 1.78
CA SER A 191 -0.09 -0.73 2.20
C SER A 191 0.96 -0.56 1.11
N ASP A 192 1.90 0.36 1.33
CA ASP A 192 2.85 0.76 0.32
C ASP A 192 3.91 -0.34 0.16
N PHE A 193 4.28 -0.69 -1.07
CA PHE A 193 5.21 -1.78 -1.30
C PHE A 193 6.66 -1.27 -1.41
N ARG A 194 7.61 -2.06 -0.94
CA ARG A 194 9.03 -1.74 -0.94
C ARG A 194 9.74 -2.43 -2.11
N ILE A 195 10.56 -1.64 -2.82
CA ILE A 195 11.48 -2.08 -3.88
C ILE A 195 12.92 -2.12 -3.32
N GLY A 196 13.30 -1.11 -2.54
CA GLY A 196 14.63 -1.00 -1.93
C GLY A 196 15.74 -0.49 -2.85
N GLY A 197 15.41 0.20 -3.94
CA GLY A 197 16.36 0.54 -5.00
C GLY A 197 16.65 -0.64 -5.92
N LEU A 198 17.27 -0.39 -7.08
CA LEU A 198 17.66 -1.43 -8.04
C LEU A 198 19.04 -1.13 -8.62
N LYS A 199 19.99 -2.07 -8.49
CA LYS A 199 21.28 -2.02 -9.17
C LYS A 199 21.11 -2.16 -10.69
N PRO A 200 22.11 -1.78 -11.50
CA PRO A 200 22.12 -2.06 -12.93
C PRO A 200 21.87 -3.55 -13.21
N GLY A 201 20.92 -3.85 -14.09
CA GLY A 201 20.50 -5.21 -14.46
C GLY A 201 19.70 -5.96 -13.39
N GLU A 202 19.45 -5.38 -12.21
CA GLU A 202 18.73 -6.06 -11.13
C GLU A 202 17.24 -6.19 -11.45
N THR A 203 16.66 -7.31 -11.05
CA THR A 203 15.22 -7.56 -11.10
C THR A 203 14.73 -8.02 -9.74
N LYS A 204 13.59 -7.48 -9.30
CA LYS A 204 12.93 -7.83 -8.04
C LYS A 204 11.47 -8.17 -8.27
N THR A 205 10.97 -9.14 -7.53
CA THR A 205 9.55 -9.52 -7.53
C THR A 205 8.84 -8.99 -6.31
N ILE A 206 7.63 -8.47 -6.51
CA ILE A 206 6.77 -7.94 -5.46
C ILE A 206 5.38 -8.54 -5.64
N ARG A 207 4.67 -8.75 -4.54
CA ARG A 207 3.31 -9.29 -4.58
C ARG A 207 2.38 -8.56 -3.63
N GLY A 208 1.13 -8.45 -4.03
CA GLY A 208 0.09 -7.78 -3.25
C GLY A 208 -1.24 -8.49 -3.34
N ARG A 209 -2.10 -8.22 -2.38
CA ARG A 209 -3.48 -8.71 -2.32
C ARG A 209 -4.42 -7.58 -1.95
N LEU A 210 -5.57 -7.54 -2.60
CA LEU A 210 -6.74 -6.84 -2.13
C LEU A 210 -7.81 -7.86 -1.76
N TYR A 211 -8.36 -7.79 -0.57
CA TYR A 211 -9.39 -8.69 -0.06
C TYR A 211 -10.74 -8.01 -0.05
N LEU A 212 -11.78 -8.74 -0.45
CA LEU A 212 -13.19 -8.33 -0.45
C LEU A 212 -14.02 -9.44 0.21
N THR A 213 -13.99 -9.51 1.54
CA THR A 213 -14.55 -10.62 2.30
C THR A 213 -15.80 -10.22 3.09
N GLY A 214 -16.48 -11.19 3.70
CA GLY A 214 -17.40 -10.90 4.81
C GLY A 214 -16.67 -10.30 6.02
N ALA A 215 -17.42 -9.81 6.99
CA ALA A 215 -16.92 -9.21 8.23
C ALA A 215 -16.36 -10.23 9.26
N ASP A 216 -15.65 -11.25 8.78
CA ASP A 216 -14.93 -12.21 9.59
C ASP A 216 -13.43 -11.87 9.56
N VAL A 217 -12.98 -11.20 10.63
CA VAL A 217 -11.59 -10.77 10.79
C VAL A 217 -10.65 -11.96 10.95
N GLU A 218 -11.08 -13.03 11.64
CA GLU A 218 -10.23 -14.19 11.89
C GLU A 218 -9.94 -14.94 10.59
N SER A 219 -10.97 -15.17 9.77
CA SER A 219 -10.81 -15.77 8.45
C SER A 219 -9.95 -14.91 7.52
N LEU A 220 -10.11 -13.58 7.56
CA LEU A 220 -9.24 -12.66 6.82
C LEU A 220 -7.78 -12.79 7.26
N VAL A 221 -7.51 -12.81 8.57
CA VAL A 221 -6.15 -12.95 9.09
C VAL A 221 -5.54 -14.29 8.70
N LYS A 222 -6.27 -15.40 8.79
CA LYS A 222 -5.78 -16.72 8.35
C LYS A 222 -5.40 -16.74 6.87
N ARG A 223 -6.24 -16.15 6.01
CA ARG A 223 -5.93 -16.02 4.58
C ARG A 223 -4.70 -15.15 4.35
N TYR A 224 -4.65 -13.99 5.01
CA TYR A 224 -3.50 -13.09 4.96
C TYR A 224 -2.19 -13.77 5.38
N GLU A 225 -2.21 -14.55 6.45
CA GLU A 225 -1.04 -15.28 6.94
C GLU A 225 -0.60 -16.40 5.97
N SER A 226 -1.56 -17.06 5.32
CA SER A 226 -1.24 -18.03 4.25
C SER A 226 -0.68 -17.34 3.02
N ASP A 227 -1.20 -16.16 2.67
CA ASP A 227 -0.69 -15.38 1.56
C ASP A 227 0.70 -14.84 1.89
N PHE A 228 0.97 -14.32 3.09
CA PHE A 228 2.23 -13.65 3.47
C PHE A 228 2.91 -14.28 4.72
N PRO A 229 3.36 -15.55 4.64
CA PRO A 229 3.91 -16.27 5.79
C PRO A 229 5.18 -15.61 6.36
N GLU A 230 5.96 -14.91 5.55
CA GLU A 230 7.16 -14.16 5.95
C GLU A 230 6.87 -13.04 6.96
N HIS A 231 5.64 -12.50 6.97
CA HIS A 231 5.23 -11.51 7.97
C HIS A 231 4.99 -12.11 9.36
N ARG A 232 4.94 -13.45 9.48
CA ARG A 232 4.98 -14.15 10.78
C ARG A 232 6.42 -14.47 11.18
N ALA A 233 7.25 -14.90 10.24
CA ALA A 233 8.63 -15.31 10.52
C ALA A 233 9.51 -14.14 11.04
N ARG A 234 9.23 -12.90 10.61
CA ARG A 234 9.89 -11.69 11.14
C ARG A 234 9.44 -11.28 12.55
N ARG A 235 8.61 -12.09 13.22
CA ARG A 235 8.12 -11.85 14.60
C ARG A 235 8.92 -12.59 15.67
N ASN A 236 9.81 -13.50 15.28
CA ASN A 236 10.74 -14.22 16.17
C ASN A 236 12.13 -13.58 16.14
#